data_AF-A0A7W8DJX9-F1
#
_entry.id   AF-A0A7W8DJX9-F1
#
_cell.length_a   1.000
_cell.length_b   1.000
_cell.length_c   1.000
_cell.angle_alpha   90.00
_cell.angle_beta   90.00
_cell.angle_gamma   90.00
#
_symmetry.space_group_name_H-M   'P 1'
#
loop_
_entity.id
_entity.type
_entity.pdbx_description
1 polymer ?
#
loop_
_entity_poly.entity_id
_entity_poly.type
_entity_poly.pdbx_seq_one_letter_code
_entity_poly.pdbx_strand_id
1 'polypeptide(L)'
;MDSLPHPPPPPSPFPAPPPALTPAGKASGGKWVLLGCGGCLGLILVSVVISFGVYFLAMGFIQKSDVYTEALKRVENSSEVRKELGTPMAPGWSFSGSANYNNGVGNADFTLPVRGPKAEGTLRVKAHKASKAAAWEYSTLEVELPDGKKLDLRTGP
;
A
#
# COMPACT_ATOMS: atom_id res chain seq x y z
N MET A 1 60.13 -68.31 -64.16
CA MET A 1 59.02 -67.35 -64.02
C MET A 1 57.98 -68.10 -63.22
N ASP A 2 58.00 -67.99 -61.90
CA ASP A 2 57.18 -68.83 -61.03
C ASP A 2 56.49 -67.94 -59.99
N SER A 3 55.32 -67.42 -60.37
CA SER A 3 54.44 -66.65 -59.50
C SER A 3 53.52 -67.62 -58.74
N LEU A 4 53.75 -67.78 -57.44
CA LEU A 4 52.82 -68.45 -56.54
C LEU A 4 51.57 -67.56 -56.28
N PRO A 5 50.35 -68.12 -56.31
CA PRO A 5 49.14 -67.36 -56.03
C PRO A 5 49.04 -67.00 -54.54
N HIS A 6 48.71 -65.73 -54.25
CA HIS A 6 48.44 -65.25 -52.89
C HIS A 6 47.05 -65.69 -52.41
N PRO A 7 46.87 -66.02 -51.11
CA PRO A 7 45.55 -66.32 -50.56
C PRO A 7 44.67 -65.06 -50.44
N PRO A 8 43.34 -65.18 -50.55
CA PRO A 8 42.43 -64.05 -50.41
C PRO A 8 42.40 -63.51 -48.97
N PRO A 9 42.14 -62.20 -48.77
CA PRO A 9 42.06 -61.60 -47.45
C PRO A 9 40.83 -62.08 -46.66
N PRO A 10 40.88 -62.14 -45.32
CA PRO A 10 39.74 -62.51 -44.50
C PRO A 10 38.64 -61.45 -44.55
N PRO A 11 37.35 -61.83 -44.39
CA PRO A 11 36.23 -60.89 -44.36
C PRO A 11 36.29 -59.99 -43.11
N SER A 12 35.95 -58.72 -43.28
CA SER A 12 35.94 -57.71 -42.23
C SER A 12 34.89 -58.01 -41.15
N PRO A 13 35.15 -57.67 -39.87
CA PRO A 13 34.16 -57.82 -38.81
C PRO A 13 33.01 -56.83 -39.00
N PHE A 14 31.78 -57.29 -38.78
CA PHE A 14 30.55 -56.50 -38.87
C PHE A 14 30.64 -55.17 -38.09
N PRO A 15 29.97 -54.10 -38.55
CA PRO A 15 29.88 -52.85 -37.79
C PRO A 15 29.14 -53.08 -36.46
N ALA A 16 29.63 -52.49 -35.39
CA ALA A 16 29.01 -52.55 -34.06
C ALA A 16 27.57 -52.01 -34.09
N PRO A 17 26.64 -52.57 -33.29
CA PRO A 17 25.30 -52.04 -33.18
C PRO A 17 25.34 -50.62 -32.59
N PRO A 18 24.44 -49.70 -33.02
CA PRO A 18 24.38 -48.37 -32.44
C PRO A 18 24.07 -48.44 -30.94
N PRO A 19 24.60 -47.51 -30.12
CA PRO A 19 24.29 -47.47 -28.70
C PRO A 19 22.79 -47.27 -28.49
N ALA A 20 22.19 -48.08 -27.63
CA ALA A 20 20.80 -47.94 -27.24
C ALA A 20 20.56 -46.55 -26.62
N LEU A 21 19.64 -45.79 -27.20
CA LEU A 21 19.16 -44.54 -26.62
C LEU A 21 18.49 -44.88 -25.28
N THR A 22 19.15 -44.54 -24.16
CA THR A 22 18.53 -44.65 -22.85
C THR A 22 17.34 -43.68 -22.78
N PRO A 23 16.21 -44.09 -22.17
CA PRO A 23 15.03 -43.23 -22.10
C PRO A 23 15.33 -41.99 -21.28
N ALA A 24 14.98 -40.83 -21.86
CA ALA A 24 15.11 -39.52 -21.25
C ALA A 24 14.47 -39.50 -19.85
N GLY A 25 15.29 -39.17 -18.84
CA GLY A 25 14.86 -39.01 -17.47
C GLY A 25 13.70 -38.02 -17.40
N LYS A 26 12.58 -38.47 -16.84
CA LYS A 26 11.39 -37.68 -16.60
C LYS A 26 11.73 -36.59 -15.58
N ALA A 27 11.96 -35.37 -16.04
CA ALA A 27 12.13 -34.22 -15.18
C ALA A 27 10.82 -34.01 -14.41
N SER A 28 10.86 -34.35 -13.13
CA SER A 28 9.81 -34.07 -12.15
C SER A 28 9.76 -32.55 -11.89
N GLY A 29 9.18 -31.83 -12.85
CA GLY A 29 8.98 -30.38 -12.80
C GLY A 29 7.73 -29.95 -12.00
N GLY A 30 7.14 -30.84 -11.20
CA GLY A 30 5.83 -30.63 -10.57
C GLY A 30 5.80 -29.67 -9.38
N LYS A 31 6.94 -29.17 -8.91
CA LYS A 31 7.00 -28.27 -7.73
C LYS A 31 7.30 -26.81 -8.05
N TRP A 32 7.73 -26.48 -9.27
CA TRP A 32 8.16 -25.12 -9.64
C TRP A 32 7.14 -24.35 -10.48
N VAL A 33 6.07 -25.01 -10.95
CA VAL A 33 4.96 -24.36 -11.69
C VAL A 33 4.14 -23.45 -10.78
N LEU A 34 4.08 -23.72 -9.47
CA LEU A 34 3.43 -22.82 -8.49
C LEU A 34 4.19 -21.51 -8.30
N LEU A 35 5.51 -21.48 -8.59
CA LEU A 35 6.35 -20.31 -8.37
C LEU A 35 6.28 -19.29 -9.53
N GLY A 36 5.90 -19.72 -10.74
CA GLY A 36 5.88 -18.86 -11.93
C GLY A 36 4.61 -18.03 -12.11
N CYS A 37 3.48 -18.42 -11.51
CA CYS A 37 2.19 -17.73 -11.64
C CYS A 37 1.45 -17.56 -10.29
N GLY A 38 1.68 -18.44 -9.31
CA GLY A 38 1.14 -18.30 -7.94
C GLY A 38 1.90 -17.29 -7.06
N GLY A 39 3.14 -16.94 -7.44
CA GLY A 39 3.95 -15.93 -6.75
C GLY A 39 3.38 -14.52 -6.85
N CYS A 40 2.73 -14.17 -7.97
CA CYS A 40 2.08 -12.86 -8.14
C CYS A 40 0.94 -12.68 -7.13
N LEU A 41 0.11 -13.72 -6.92
CA LEU A 41 -0.98 -13.66 -5.97
C LEU A 41 -0.46 -13.54 -4.53
N GLY A 42 0.62 -14.25 -4.19
CA GLY A 42 1.30 -14.14 -2.90
C GLY A 42 1.91 -12.75 -2.67
N LEU A 43 2.60 -12.18 -3.66
CA LEU A 43 3.16 -10.83 -3.58
C LEU A 43 2.05 -9.77 -3.47
N ILE A 44 0.96 -9.90 -4.22
CA ILE A 44 -0.20 -9.01 -4.11
C ILE A 44 -0.79 -9.09 -2.71
N LEU A 45 -1.04 -10.30 -2.17
CA LEU A 45 -1.58 -10.46 -0.82
C LEU A 45 -0.66 -9.85 0.24
N VAL A 46 0.65 -10.11 0.17
CA VAL A 46 1.63 -9.52 1.09
C VAL A 46 1.63 -8.00 0.96
N SER A 47 1.61 -7.45 -0.25
CA SER A 47 1.59 -6.00 -0.48
C SER A 47 0.33 -5.35 0.12
N VAL A 48 -0.84 -5.97 -0.09
CA VAL A 48 -2.12 -5.51 0.45
C VAL A 48 -2.09 -5.53 1.97
N VAL A 49 -1.66 -6.64 2.58
CA VAL A 49 -1.57 -6.76 4.05
C VAL A 49 -0.64 -5.72 4.65
N ILE A 50 0.53 -5.48 4.04
CA ILE A 50 1.47 -4.46 4.52
C ILE A 50 0.87 -3.07 4.37
N SER A 51 0.28 -2.73 3.21
CA SER A 51 -0.34 -1.43 2.97
C SER A 51 -1.47 -1.14 3.96
N PHE A 52 -2.37 -2.10 4.19
CA PHE A 52 -3.42 -1.96 5.19
C PHE A 52 -2.84 -1.86 6.60
N GLY A 53 -1.87 -2.69 6.96
CA GLY A 53 -1.22 -2.66 8.27
C GLY A 53 -0.57 -1.30 8.58
N VAL A 54 0.19 -0.75 7.63
CA VAL A 54 0.82 0.58 7.76
C VAL A 54 -0.24 1.68 7.84
N TYR A 55 -1.30 1.60 7.02
CA TYR A 55 -2.39 2.57 7.06
C TYR A 55 -3.12 2.57 8.40
N PHE A 56 -3.51 1.40 8.92
CA PHE A 56 -4.17 1.29 10.23
C PHE A 56 -3.26 1.74 11.36
N LEU A 57 -1.96 1.43 11.29
CA LEU A 57 -0.99 1.92 12.27
C LEU A 57 -0.91 3.45 12.24
N ALA A 58 -0.73 4.05 11.06
CA ALA A 58 -0.67 5.49 10.89
C ALA A 58 -1.97 6.17 11.36
N MET A 59 -3.14 5.67 10.95
CA MET A 59 -4.43 6.16 11.45
C MET A 59 -4.54 6.02 12.97
N GLY A 60 -4.08 4.92 13.56
CA GLY A 60 -4.08 4.75 15.01
C GLY A 60 -3.23 5.77 15.74
N PHE A 61 -2.08 6.16 15.18
CA PHE A 61 -1.25 7.25 15.72
C PHE A 61 -1.90 8.62 15.52
N ILE A 62 -2.51 8.86 14.34
CA ILE A 62 -3.18 10.12 14.02
C ILE A 62 -4.43 10.31 14.88
N GLN A 63 -5.27 9.30 15.03
CA GLN A 63 -6.48 9.36 15.86
C GLN A 63 -6.15 9.55 17.35
N LYS A 64 -5.01 9.02 17.81
CA LYS A 64 -4.51 9.26 19.17
C LYS A 64 -3.87 10.63 19.35
N SER A 65 -3.63 11.38 18.27
CA SER A 65 -3.09 12.72 18.37
C SER A 65 -4.19 13.70 18.77
N ASP A 66 -3.86 14.58 19.71
CA ASP A 66 -4.78 15.65 20.15
C ASP A 66 -5.24 16.51 18.96
N VAL A 67 -4.39 16.67 17.94
CA VAL A 67 -4.66 17.53 16.78
C VAL A 67 -5.85 17.03 15.95
N TYR A 68 -6.00 15.71 15.80
CA TYR A 68 -7.08 15.11 15.03
C TYR A 68 -8.41 15.26 15.76
N THR A 69 -8.41 14.92 17.05
CA THR A 69 -9.62 14.98 17.89
C THR A 69 -10.09 16.41 18.09
N GLU A 70 -9.17 17.34 18.35
CA GLU A 70 -9.45 18.77 18.49
C GLU A 70 -10.00 19.37 17.19
N ALA A 71 -9.41 19.03 16.04
CA ALA A 71 -9.90 19.47 14.74
C ALA A 71 -11.34 18.99 14.50
N LEU A 72 -11.61 17.69 14.67
CA LEU A 72 -12.96 17.14 14.52
C LEU A 72 -13.95 17.77 15.51
N LYS A 73 -13.53 17.98 16.77
CA LYS A 73 -14.38 18.59 17.78
C LYS A 73 -14.78 20.02 17.41
N ARG A 74 -13.88 20.80 16.80
CA ARG A 74 -14.19 22.16 16.30
C ARG A 74 -15.14 22.12 15.11
N VAL A 75 -14.98 21.16 14.21
CA VAL A 75 -15.91 20.89 13.10
C VAL A 75 -17.30 20.58 13.64
N GLU A 76 -17.41 19.65 14.59
CA GLU A 76 -18.68 19.29 15.20
C GLU A 76 -19.29 20.44 15.98
N ASN A 77 -18.51 21.20 16.74
CA ASN A 77 -19.01 22.34 17.52
C ASN A 77 -19.50 23.52 16.66
N SER A 78 -19.08 23.60 15.40
CA SER A 78 -19.54 24.66 14.50
C SER A 78 -21.00 24.46 14.11
N SER A 79 -21.83 25.43 14.48
CA SER A 79 -23.25 25.42 14.14
C SER A 79 -23.50 25.50 12.63
N GLU A 80 -22.62 26.18 11.88
CA GLU A 80 -22.69 26.25 10.43
C GLU A 80 -22.38 24.90 9.79
N VAL A 81 -21.31 24.21 10.20
CA VAL A 81 -20.99 22.88 9.67
C VAL A 81 -22.11 21.88 9.98
N ARG A 82 -22.64 21.90 11.21
CA ARG A 82 -23.79 21.05 11.60
C ARG A 82 -25.03 21.28 10.76
N LYS A 83 -25.31 22.54 10.38
CA LYS A 83 -26.48 22.85 9.54
C LYS A 83 -26.33 22.26 8.15
N GLU A 84 -25.12 22.35 7.59
CA GLU A 84 -24.81 21.96 6.21
C GLU A 84 -24.58 20.45 6.06
N LEU A 85 -23.66 19.86 6.82
CA LEU A 85 -23.32 18.43 6.73
C LEU A 85 -24.31 17.53 7.49
N GLY A 86 -24.94 18.07 8.54
CA GLY A 86 -25.79 17.30 9.46
C GLY A 86 -25.00 16.56 10.54
N THR A 87 -25.72 15.88 11.44
CA THR A 87 -25.16 15.05 12.52
C THR A 87 -25.83 13.68 12.51
N PRO A 88 -25.12 12.57 12.80
CA PRO A 88 -23.70 12.49 13.19
C PRO A 88 -22.73 12.70 12.02
N MET A 89 -21.56 13.29 12.29
CA MET A 89 -20.49 13.42 11.31
C MET A 89 -19.49 12.28 11.49
N ALA A 90 -18.99 11.74 10.38
CA ALA A 90 -17.96 10.71 10.38
C ALA A 90 -16.80 11.12 9.46
N PRO A 91 -15.56 10.77 9.80
CA PRO A 91 -14.46 10.89 8.85
C PRO A 91 -14.74 10.03 7.61
N GLY A 92 -14.47 10.60 6.45
CA GLY A 92 -14.58 9.92 5.17
C GLY A 92 -13.50 8.85 5.01
N TRP A 93 -13.64 8.07 3.93
CA TRP A 93 -12.79 6.90 3.69
C TRP A 93 -11.35 7.26 3.31
N SER A 94 -11.14 8.43 2.70
CA SER A 94 -9.84 8.90 2.29
C SER A 94 -9.26 9.83 3.35
N PHE A 95 -7.95 9.79 3.52
CA PHE A 95 -7.19 10.74 4.28
C PHE A 95 -5.99 11.11 3.43
N SER A 96 -5.76 12.40 3.23
CA SER A 96 -4.66 12.90 2.43
C SER A 96 -3.78 13.78 3.28
N GLY A 97 -2.47 13.58 3.22
CA GLY A 97 -1.50 14.39 3.93
C GLY A 97 -0.61 13.59 4.85
N SER A 98 0.03 14.30 5.79
CA SER A 98 1.01 13.71 6.69
C SER A 98 0.91 14.34 8.08
N ALA A 99 1.07 13.50 9.09
CA ALA A 99 1.29 13.94 10.46
C ALA A 99 2.61 13.32 10.92
N ASN A 100 3.58 14.18 11.20
CA ASN A 100 4.90 13.80 11.68
C ASN A 100 5.06 14.28 13.11
N TYR A 101 5.52 13.40 13.98
CA TYR A 101 5.86 13.73 15.36
C TYR A 101 7.26 13.23 15.64
N ASN A 102 8.20 14.16 15.82
CA ASN A 102 9.60 13.85 16.05
C ASN A 102 10.12 14.57 17.30
N ASN A 103 10.61 13.79 18.27
CA ASN A 103 11.28 14.29 19.48
C ASN A 103 10.53 15.41 20.22
N GLY A 104 9.19 15.33 20.29
CA GLY A 104 8.35 16.34 20.93
C GLY A 104 7.86 17.46 20.00
N VAL A 105 8.46 17.62 18.83
CA VAL A 105 8.00 18.54 17.78
C VAL A 105 7.00 17.82 16.88
N GLY A 106 5.86 18.45 16.64
CA GLY A 106 4.80 17.91 15.79
C GLY A 106 4.55 18.79 14.59
N ASN A 107 4.33 18.20 13.42
CA ASN A 107 3.84 18.91 12.25
C ASN A 107 2.74 18.07 11.60
N ALA A 108 1.57 18.66 11.41
CA ALA A 108 0.40 18.01 10.85
C ALA A 108 -0.11 18.86 9.69
N ASP A 109 -0.11 18.30 8.50
CA ASP A 109 -0.72 18.89 7.31
C ASP A 109 -1.53 17.80 6.64
N PHE A 110 -2.84 17.83 6.88
CA PHE A 110 -3.75 16.83 6.34
C PHE A 110 -5.10 17.40 5.96
N THR A 111 -5.72 16.69 5.03
CA THR A 111 -7.04 16.94 4.51
C THR A 111 -7.85 15.65 4.64
N LEU A 112 -9.03 15.78 5.22
CA LEU A 112 -9.93 14.69 5.54
C LEU A 112 -11.34 15.08 5.08
N PRO A 113 -11.98 14.33 4.18
CA PRO A 113 -13.42 14.45 3.98
C PRO A 113 -14.17 14.11 5.27
N VAL A 114 -15.21 14.85 5.58
CA VAL A 114 -16.12 14.64 6.71
C VAL A 114 -17.51 14.44 6.12
N ARG A 115 -18.07 13.25 6.30
CA ARG A 115 -19.42 12.90 5.85
C ARG A 115 -20.42 13.13 6.96
N GLY A 116 -21.47 13.85 6.66
CA GLY A 116 -22.70 13.82 7.44
C GLY A 116 -23.87 13.26 6.61
N PRO A 117 -25.05 13.08 7.24
CA PRO A 117 -26.22 12.53 6.59
C PRO A 117 -26.82 13.46 5.52
N LYS A 118 -26.50 14.75 5.52
CA LYS A 118 -26.97 15.70 4.50
C LYS A 118 -25.97 15.85 3.36
N ALA A 119 -24.68 15.94 3.68
CA ALA A 119 -23.63 16.18 2.71
C ALA A 119 -22.23 15.76 3.21
N GLU A 120 -21.26 15.74 2.30
CA GLU A 120 -19.84 15.56 2.57
C GLU A 120 -19.11 16.90 2.40
N GLY A 121 -18.30 17.29 3.39
CA GLY A 121 -17.39 18.43 3.33
C GLY A 121 -15.93 17.99 3.43
N THR A 122 -14.99 18.87 3.16
CA THR A 122 -13.55 18.59 3.21
C THR A 122 -12.89 19.43 4.30
N LEU A 123 -12.43 18.79 5.38
CA LEU A 123 -11.67 19.42 6.45
C LEU A 123 -10.19 19.52 6.08
N ARG A 124 -9.64 20.73 6.15
CA ARG A 124 -8.22 21.01 5.90
C ARG A 124 -7.57 21.52 7.19
N VAL A 125 -6.52 20.81 7.63
CA VAL A 125 -5.84 21.05 8.90
C VAL A 125 -4.34 21.23 8.65
N LYS A 126 -3.79 22.35 9.10
CA LYS A 126 -2.36 22.59 9.24
C LYS A 126 -2.06 23.05 10.65
N ALA A 127 -1.27 22.28 11.36
CA ALA A 127 -0.90 22.56 12.73
C ALA A 127 0.55 22.19 13.02
N HIS A 128 1.19 23.00 13.85
CA HIS A 128 2.56 22.83 14.29
C HIS A 128 2.61 22.80 15.82
N LYS A 129 3.44 21.91 16.37
CA LYS A 129 3.70 21.80 17.80
C LYS A 129 5.18 22.01 18.03
N ALA A 130 5.54 23.13 18.66
CA ALA A 130 6.93 23.53 18.86
C ALA A 130 7.72 22.59 19.79
N SER A 131 7.05 21.94 20.74
CA SER A 131 7.68 21.04 21.71
C SER A 131 6.64 20.15 22.41
N LYS A 132 7.11 19.13 23.15
CA LYS A 132 6.23 18.14 23.80
C LYS A 132 5.18 18.78 24.73
N ALA A 133 5.56 19.86 25.41
CA ALA A 133 4.72 20.60 26.36
C ALA A 133 3.97 21.79 25.72
N ALA A 134 4.29 22.18 24.48
CA ALA A 134 3.56 23.24 23.78
C ALA A 134 2.19 22.75 23.32
N ALA A 135 1.21 23.66 23.22
CA ALA A 135 -0.04 23.38 22.54
C ALA A 135 0.17 23.29 21.02
N TRP A 136 -0.79 22.68 20.32
CA TRP A 136 -0.83 22.71 18.86
C TRP A 136 -1.22 24.11 18.37
N GLU A 137 -0.39 24.70 17.54
CA GLU A 137 -0.66 25.95 16.86
C GLU A 137 -1.27 25.67 15.50
N TYR A 138 -2.53 26.08 15.30
CA TYR A 138 -3.26 25.85 14.05
C TYR A 138 -3.06 27.02 13.09
N SER A 139 -2.24 26.80 12.07
CA SER A 139 -2.07 27.74 10.95
C SER A 139 -3.25 27.69 9.99
N THR A 140 -3.87 26.52 9.82
CA THR A 140 -5.07 26.33 8.98
C THR A 140 -6.00 25.34 9.67
N LEU A 141 -7.26 25.72 9.82
CA LEU A 141 -8.31 24.82 10.26
C LEU A 141 -9.61 25.30 9.63
N GLU A 142 -9.95 24.75 8.47
CA GLU A 142 -11.13 25.17 7.72
C GLU A 142 -11.87 23.96 7.17
N VAL A 143 -13.19 24.07 7.03
CA VAL A 143 -14.01 23.08 6.34
C VAL A 143 -14.53 23.70 5.06
N GLU A 144 -14.27 23.02 3.94
CA GLU A 144 -14.91 23.30 2.67
C GLU A 144 -16.23 22.53 2.59
N LEU A 145 -17.33 23.25 2.48
CA LEU A 145 -18.68 22.72 2.33
C LEU A 145 -18.92 22.26 0.88
N PRO A 146 -19.92 21.41 0.61
CA PRO A 146 -20.27 20.98 -0.75
C PRO A 146 -20.57 22.14 -1.71
N ASP A 147 -21.12 23.25 -1.21
CA ASP A 147 -21.39 24.47 -1.98
C ASP A 147 -20.12 25.31 -2.29
N GLY A 148 -18.93 24.83 -1.92
CA GLY A 148 -17.65 25.51 -2.11
C GLY A 148 -17.37 26.62 -1.09
N LYS A 149 -18.29 26.85 -0.13
CA LYS A 149 -18.06 27.78 0.97
C LYS A 149 -17.02 27.20 1.94
N LYS A 150 -15.96 27.98 2.20
CA LYS A 150 -14.96 27.65 3.21
C LYS A 150 -15.31 28.31 4.53
N LEU A 151 -15.34 27.52 5.58
CA LEU A 151 -15.59 27.99 6.93
C LEU A 151 -14.32 27.82 7.77
N ASP A 152 -13.75 28.94 8.19
CA ASP A 152 -12.61 28.95 9.11
C ASP A 152 -13.11 28.59 10.53
N LEU A 153 -12.44 27.61 11.15
CA LEU A 153 -12.72 27.06 12.47
C LEU A 153 -11.56 27.28 13.46
N ARG A 154 -10.54 28.06 13.08
CA ARG A 154 -9.38 28.36 13.93
C ARG A 154 -9.80 29.15 15.16
N THR A 155 -10.73 30.07 14.98
CA THR A 155 -11.37 30.83 16.04
C THR A 155 -12.51 29.99 16.61
N GLY A 156 -12.20 29.13 17.58
CA GLY A 156 -13.27 28.61 18.45
C GLY A 156 -13.89 29.78 19.23
N PRO A 157 -15.17 29.69 19.63
CA PRO A 157 -15.76 30.65 20.56
C PRO A 157 -14.98 30.72 21.88
#